data_AF-A0A0G1FVN6-F1
#
_entry.id   AF-A0A0G1FVN6-F1
#
_cell.length_a   1.000
_cell.length_b   1.000
_cell.length_c   1.000
_cell.angle_alpha   90.00
_cell.angle_beta   90.00
_cell.angle_gamma   90.00
#
_symmetry.space_group_name_H-M   'P 1'
#
loop_
_entity.id
_entity.type
_entity.pdbx_description
1 polymer ?
#
loop_
_entity_poly.entity_id
_entity_poly.type
_entity_poly.pdbx_seq_one_letter_code
_entity_poly.pdbx_strand_id
1 'polypeptide(L)'
;MTKKIITVLVIGILIRFFLAFSTYHSDVQPFYFAGEVIAKGNVLNFYDYLRNLPSSDPILKIYPTDLFNYPPLVYFFLGPVSYLLSLPFDRGLLHDFIFNLPALLGNIQLNFLLLVLKLPYLPFDLGVAALLYKFFKDPKNKFLAFTIWMFNPINLYATYMMGQFDVIPTFLAILTLYFAVKREKYFIAALFLGLGASFKIFPFLFLVPLALMKSKWLDRIKILGIGALTYLVTILPFINSHGFRATALLAGQTTKSLYATLPISGGEAIIYFPLFILFCYIVFLFNKAKTDDLWNRFFILILTFFIFTHTHPQWFLWLTPFLVIDLIKSRFSHWPLTITLFVVWLGQVTFFDPGLSVWLFSPISPGLYGQPGIWTNLGINVDINFARSILQTVFASVALYFIYYYFPKRIDKT
;
A
#
# COMPACT_ATOMS: atom_id res chain seq x y z
N MET A 1 21.79 18.32 16.17
CA MET A 1 20.63 17.69 15.48
C MET A 1 21.00 16.33 14.89
N THR A 2 22.15 16.21 14.23
CA THR A 2 22.64 14.97 13.59
C THR A 2 22.66 13.74 14.50
N LYS A 3 23.20 13.86 15.73
CA LYS A 3 23.21 12.75 16.71
C LYS A 3 21.81 12.20 16.99
N LYS A 4 20.81 13.09 17.16
CA LYS A 4 19.41 12.69 17.40
C LYS A 4 18.81 11.94 16.19
N ILE A 5 19.07 12.42 14.97
CA ILE A 5 18.61 11.76 13.74
C ILE A 5 19.23 10.36 13.63
N ILE A 6 20.53 10.22 13.88
CA ILE A 6 21.22 8.93 13.86
C ILE A 6 20.63 7.98 14.90
N THR A 7 20.38 8.44 16.12
CA THR A 7 19.74 7.62 17.16
C THR A 7 18.36 7.13 16.72
N VAL A 8 17.51 8.02 16.20
CA VAL A 8 16.17 7.64 15.69
C VAL A 8 16.28 6.66 14.53
N LEU A 9 17.22 6.87 13.60
CA LEU A 9 17.45 5.99 12.47
C LEU A 9 17.86 4.59 12.93
N VAL A 10 18.85 4.49 13.81
CA VAL A 10 19.37 3.21 14.33
C VAL A 10 18.27 2.45 15.06
N ILE A 11 17.57 3.09 16.01
CA ILE A 11 16.48 2.45 16.75
C ILE A 11 15.38 2.01 15.77
N GLY A 12 14.99 2.87 14.84
CA GLY A 12 13.98 2.56 13.84
C GLY A 12 14.35 1.37 12.95
N ILE A 13 15.62 1.24 12.55
CA ILE A 13 16.12 0.09 11.78
C ILE A 13 16.10 -1.19 12.63
N LEU A 14 16.57 -1.12 13.89
CA LEU A 14 16.56 -2.28 14.79
C LEU A 14 15.13 -2.82 15.01
N ILE A 15 14.15 -1.93 15.19
CA ILE A 15 12.73 -2.33 15.29
C ILE A 15 12.28 -3.05 14.01
N ARG A 16 12.60 -2.52 12.83
CA ARG A 16 12.22 -3.13 11.54
C ARG A 16 12.83 -4.52 11.38
N PHE A 17 14.09 -4.68 11.73
CA PHE A 17 14.78 -5.97 11.66
C PHE A 17 14.15 -6.98 12.62
N PHE A 18 13.89 -6.56 13.86
CA PHE A 18 13.21 -7.41 14.83
C PHE A 18 11.83 -7.85 14.34
N LEU A 19 11.00 -6.92 13.85
CA LEU A 19 9.66 -7.23 13.35
C LEU A 19 9.71 -8.14 12.11
N ALA A 20 10.59 -7.84 11.14
CA ALA A 20 10.76 -8.65 9.94
C ALA A 20 11.19 -10.08 10.25
N PHE A 21 12.08 -10.24 11.23
CA PHE A 21 12.58 -11.53 11.69
C PHE A 21 11.55 -12.33 12.49
N SER A 22 10.74 -11.68 13.33
CA SER A 22 9.89 -12.35 14.32
C SER A 22 8.50 -12.71 13.82
N THR A 23 8.08 -12.20 12.66
CA THR A 23 6.69 -12.31 12.21
C THR A 23 6.53 -12.77 10.77
N TYR A 24 5.38 -13.36 10.45
CA TYR A 24 5.07 -13.94 9.15
C TYR A 24 3.62 -13.70 8.74
N HIS A 25 3.41 -13.42 7.46
CA HIS A 25 2.12 -13.49 6.79
C HIS A 25 2.30 -14.20 5.45
N SER A 26 1.28 -14.95 5.01
CA SER A 26 1.33 -15.80 3.81
C SER A 26 1.60 -15.02 2.53
N ASP A 27 1.16 -13.76 2.45
CA ASP A 27 1.38 -12.89 1.29
C ASP A 27 2.85 -12.66 0.91
N VAL A 28 3.84 -13.04 1.74
CA VAL A 28 5.27 -13.00 1.35
C VAL A 28 5.61 -14.14 0.38
N GLN A 29 4.99 -15.31 0.50
CA GLN A 29 5.34 -16.50 -0.27
C GLN A 29 5.11 -16.33 -1.79
N PRO A 30 4.02 -15.72 -2.28
CA PRO A 30 3.80 -15.54 -3.71
C PRO A 30 4.90 -14.74 -4.42
N PHE A 31 5.58 -13.81 -3.73
CA PHE A 31 6.69 -13.07 -4.33
C PHE A 31 7.92 -13.93 -4.53
N TYR A 32 8.27 -14.74 -3.52
CA TYR A 32 9.34 -15.73 -3.65
C TYR A 32 9.02 -16.74 -4.76
N PHE A 33 7.82 -17.30 -4.74
CA PHE A 33 7.38 -18.28 -5.74
C PHE A 33 7.37 -17.71 -7.17
N ALA A 34 6.92 -16.46 -7.35
CA ALA A 34 7.04 -15.78 -8.66
C ALA A 34 8.49 -15.74 -9.15
N GLY A 35 9.44 -15.48 -8.23
CA GLY A 35 10.87 -15.53 -8.52
C GLY A 35 11.34 -16.89 -9.03
N GLU A 36 10.92 -17.98 -8.38
CA GLU A 36 11.23 -19.34 -8.84
C GLU A 36 10.65 -19.65 -10.22
N VAL A 37 9.39 -19.28 -10.45
CA VAL A 37 8.69 -19.49 -11.73
C VAL A 37 9.39 -18.75 -12.86
N ILE A 38 9.73 -17.47 -12.65
CA ILE A 38 10.45 -16.63 -13.62
C ILE A 38 11.87 -17.15 -13.85
N ALA A 39 12.58 -17.59 -12.81
CA ALA A 39 13.92 -18.15 -12.91
C ALA A 39 13.96 -19.45 -13.73
N LYS A 40 12.85 -20.21 -13.76
CA LYS A 40 12.67 -21.40 -14.61
C LYS A 40 12.33 -21.07 -16.07
N GLY A 41 12.35 -19.79 -16.46
CA GLY A 41 12.13 -19.34 -17.83
C GLY A 41 10.69 -18.90 -18.15
N ASN A 42 9.77 -18.95 -17.17
CA ASN A 42 8.37 -18.55 -17.38
C ASN A 42 8.19 -17.02 -17.31
N VAL A 43 8.88 -16.27 -18.17
CA VAL A 43 8.96 -14.80 -18.06
C VAL A 43 7.67 -14.10 -18.53
N LEU A 44 7.15 -14.47 -19.69
CA LEU A 44 5.97 -13.81 -20.29
C LEU A 44 4.66 -14.54 -20.00
N ASN A 45 4.73 -15.73 -19.40
CA ASN A 45 3.60 -16.61 -19.13
C ASN A 45 3.42 -16.91 -17.63
N PHE A 46 4.15 -16.27 -16.69
CA PHE A 46 4.05 -16.60 -15.26
C PHE A 46 2.61 -16.49 -14.72
N TYR A 47 1.81 -15.54 -15.21
CA TYR A 47 0.40 -15.41 -14.83
C TYR A 47 -0.45 -16.62 -15.21
N ASP A 48 -0.08 -17.35 -16.26
CA ASP A 48 -0.78 -18.56 -16.72
C ASP A 48 -0.06 -19.84 -16.28
N TYR A 49 1.07 -19.74 -15.56
CA TYR A 49 1.92 -20.87 -15.21
C TYR A 49 1.14 -21.95 -14.45
N LEU A 50 0.52 -21.59 -13.32
CA LEU A 50 -0.22 -22.54 -12.47
C LEU A 50 -1.40 -23.15 -13.22
N ARG A 51 -2.10 -22.37 -14.04
CA ARG A 51 -3.22 -22.85 -14.86
C ARG A 51 -2.83 -23.93 -15.87
N ASN A 52 -1.59 -23.91 -16.36
CA ASN A 52 -1.08 -24.85 -17.34
C ASN A 52 -0.44 -26.10 -16.71
N LEU A 53 -0.40 -26.20 -15.37
CA LEU A 53 0.08 -27.39 -14.68
C LEU A 53 -0.96 -28.53 -14.75
N PRO A 54 -0.53 -29.80 -14.69
CA PRO A 54 -1.44 -30.92 -14.52
C PRO A 54 -2.30 -30.73 -13.27
N SER A 55 -3.57 -31.12 -13.31
CA SER A 55 -4.48 -31.00 -12.15
C SER A 55 -4.02 -31.78 -10.91
N SER A 56 -3.13 -32.75 -11.09
CA SER A 56 -2.49 -33.53 -10.02
C SER A 56 -1.27 -32.84 -9.39
N ASP A 57 -0.80 -31.71 -9.93
CA ASP A 57 0.38 -31.02 -9.41
C ASP A 57 0.16 -30.56 -7.96
N PRO A 58 1.07 -30.87 -7.02
CA PRO A 58 0.89 -30.56 -5.61
C PRO A 58 0.70 -29.07 -5.31
N ILE A 59 1.26 -28.16 -6.13
CA ILE A 59 1.15 -26.72 -5.87
C ILE A 59 -0.31 -26.22 -5.98
N LEU A 60 -1.14 -26.88 -6.79
CA LEU A 60 -2.55 -26.53 -6.98
C LEU A 60 -3.43 -26.87 -5.78
N LYS A 61 -2.91 -27.62 -4.80
CA LYS A 61 -3.57 -27.82 -3.50
C LYS A 61 -3.36 -26.65 -2.55
N ILE A 62 -2.36 -25.81 -2.83
CA ILE A 62 -1.92 -24.71 -1.96
C ILE A 62 -2.38 -23.38 -2.54
N TYR A 63 -2.18 -23.19 -3.84
CA TYR A 63 -2.49 -21.95 -4.51
C TYR A 63 -3.57 -22.10 -5.58
N PRO A 64 -4.44 -21.09 -5.73
CA PRO A 64 -5.33 -21.03 -6.88
C PRO A 64 -4.53 -20.86 -8.17
N THR A 65 -5.11 -21.27 -9.30
CA THR A 65 -4.46 -21.16 -10.62
C THR A 65 -4.13 -19.72 -11.01
N ASP A 66 -4.85 -18.74 -10.44
CA ASP A 66 -4.65 -17.33 -10.71
C ASP A 66 -4.04 -16.61 -9.48
N LEU A 67 -2.99 -17.19 -8.88
CA LEU A 67 -2.28 -16.68 -7.71
C LEU A 67 -1.74 -15.25 -7.89
N PHE A 68 -1.19 -14.96 -9.08
CA PHE A 68 -0.49 -13.71 -9.33
C PHE A 68 -1.47 -12.60 -9.70
N ASN A 69 -1.90 -11.83 -8.69
CA ASN A 69 -2.98 -10.86 -8.78
C ASN A 69 -2.56 -9.38 -8.73
N TYR A 70 -1.25 -9.08 -8.78
CA TYR A 70 -0.73 -7.71 -8.84
C TYR A 70 -0.24 -7.35 -10.25
N PRO A 71 -0.03 -6.06 -10.59
CA PRO A 71 0.57 -5.71 -11.86
C PRO A 71 2.02 -6.23 -11.99
N PRO A 72 2.55 -6.41 -13.22
CA PRO A 72 3.75 -7.20 -13.47
C PRO A 72 5.00 -6.69 -12.77
N LEU A 73 5.13 -5.38 -12.59
CA LEU A 73 6.33 -4.78 -11.99
C LEU A 73 6.55 -5.24 -10.54
N VAL A 74 5.49 -5.63 -9.82
CA VAL A 74 5.62 -6.25 -8.50
C VAL A 74 6.44 -7.53 -8.58
N TYR A 75 6.12 -8.41 -9.52
CA TYR A 75 6.80 -9.70 -9.67
C TYR A 75 8.17 -9.56 -10.34
N PHE A 76 8.33 -8.66 -11.30
CA PHE A 76 9.64 -8.38 -11.90
C PHE A 76 10.63 -7.70 -10.96
N PHE A 77 10.13 -7.02 -9.94
CA PHE A 77 10.98 -6.46 -8.90
C PHE A 77 11.19 -7.46 -7.76
N LEU A 78 10.13 -7.87 -7.07
CA LEU A 78 10.23 -8.68 -5.86
C LEU A 78 10.55 -10.14 -6.14
N GLY A 79 10.15 -10.69 -7.29
CA GLY A 79 10.43 -12.09 -7.65
C GLY A 79 11.94 -12.36 -7.74
N PRO A 80 12.66 -11.74 -8.69
CA PRO A 80 14.11 -11.90 -8.81
C PRO A 80 14.86 -11.55 -7.52
N VAL A 81 14.47 -10.48 -6.83
CA VAL A 81 15.13 -10.07 -5.58
C VAL A 81 14.93 -11.13 -4.49
N SER A 82 13.71 -11.62 -4.29
CA SER A 82 13.40 -12.67 -3.30
C SER A 82 14.12 -13.97 -3.63
N TYR A 83 14.12 -14.37 -4.90
CA TYR A 83 14.83 -15.56 -5.37
C TYR A 83 16.33 -15.47 -5.08
N LEU A 84 16.98 -14.37 -5.47
CA LEU A 84 18.42 -14.17 -5.23
C LEU A 84 18.78 -14.13 -3.74
N LEU A 85 17.97 -13.46 -2.92
CA LEU A 85 18.19 -13.39 -1.47
C LEU A 85 17.96 -14.73 -0.76
N SER A 86 17.18 -15.63 -1.36
CA SER A 86 16.91 -16.96 -0.83
C SER A 86 17.96 -18.01 -1.21
N LEU A 87 18.84 -17.76 -2.19
CA LEU A 87 19.87 -18.72 -2.64
C LEU A 87 20.77 -19.30 -1.54
N PRO A 88 21.14 -18.56 -0.47
CA PRO A 88 21.95 -19.12 0.62
C PRO A 88 21.20 -20.09 1.53
N PHE A 89 19.88 -20.20 1.43
CA PHE A 89 19.06 -21.03 2.31
C PHE A 89 18.94 -22.46 1.77
N ASP A 90 18.74 -23.41 2.69
CA ASP A 90 18.57 -24.82 2.35
C ASP A 90 17.34 -25.04 1.43
N ARG A 91 17.48 -25.92 0.44
CA ARG A 91 16.43 -26.18 -0.55
C ARG A 91 15.20 -26.86 0.07
N GLY A 92 15.38 -27.72 1.07
CA GLY A 92 14.30 -28.34 1.82
C GLY A 92 13.51 -27.28 2.60
N LEU A 93 14.21 -26.34 3.23
CA LEU A 93 13.56 -25.20 3.89
C LEU A 93 12.75 -24.35 2.91
N LEU A 94 13.27 -24.04 1.72
CA LEU A 94 12.54 -23.25 0.73
C LEU A 94 11.34 -24.00 0.14
N HIS A 95 11.48 -25.31 -0.05
CA HIS A 95 10.38 -26.19 -0.41
C HIS A 95 9.29 -26.14 0.66
N ASP A 96 9.62 -26.39 1.93
CA ASP A 96 8.64 -26.37 3.01
C ASP A 96 8.08 -24.97 3.26
N PHE A 97 8.83 -23.91 2.94
CA PHE A 97 8.31 -22.55 3.01
C PHE A 97 7.14 -22.34 2.06
N ILE A 98 7.08 -23.04 0.93
CA ILE A 98 5.92 -23.03 0.02
C ILE A 98 4.91 -24.11 0.39
N PHE A 99 5.37 -25.33 0.68
CA PHE A 99 4.52 -26.52 0.75
C PHE A 99 4.05 -26.92 2.14
N ASN A 100 4.79 -26.55 3.19
CA ASN A 100 4.57 -27.03 4.56
C ASN A 100 5.10 -26.05 5.62
N LEU A 101 4.62 -24.80 5.58
CA LEU A 101 5.03 -23.77 6.53
C LEU A 101 4.95 -24.22 8.00
N PRO A 102 3.91 -24.95 8.47
CA PRO A 102 3.83 -25.38 9.87
C PRO A 102 5.06 -26.15 10.36
N ALA A 103 5.72 -26.92 9.49
CA ALA A 103 6.94 -27.67 9.83
C ALA A 103 8.16 -26.77 10.08
N LEU A 104 8.12 -25.50 9.65
CA LEU A 104 9.20 -24.54 9.80
C LEU A 104 9.00 -23.58 10.99
N LEU A 105 7.84 -23.58 11.64
CA LEU A 105 7.57 -22.68 12.75
C LEU A 105 8.52 -22.97 13.93
N GLY A 106 9.10 -21.93 14.53
CA GLY A 106 10.10 -22.05 15.58
C GLY A 106 11.53 -22.33 15.07
N ASN A 107 11.71 -22.54 13.76
CA ASN A 107 13.03 -22.68 13.16
C ASN A 107 13.67 -21.32 12.87
N ILE A 108 14.83 -21.06 13.47
CA ILE A 108 15.58 -19.81 13.29
C ILE A 108 15.91 -19.48 11.82
N GLN A 109 16.08 -20.50 10.97
CA GLN A 109 16.34 -20.31 9.54
C GLN A 109 15.13 -19.71 8.82
N LEU A 110 13.90 -20.05 9.23
CA LEU A 110 12.68 -19.40 8.74
C LEU A 110 12.72 -17.90 9.11
N ASN A 111 13.06 -17.56 10.36
CA ASN A 111 13.14 -16.17 10.79
C ASN A 111 14.15 -15.35 9.98
N PHE A 112 15.32 -15.91 9.67
CA PHE A 112 16.29 -15.28 8.78
C PHE A 112 15.78 -15.14 7.35
N LEU A 113 15.08 -16.15 6.82
CA LEU A 113 14.44 -16.08 5.51
C LEU A 113 13.43 -14.92 5.46
N LEU A 114 12.57 -14.82 6.47
CA LEU A 114 11.57 -13.76 6.58
C LEU A 114 12.21 -12.37 6.67
N LEU A 115 13.29 -12.24 7.43
CA LEU A 115 14.08 -11.00 7.48
C LEU A 115 14.55 -10.62 6.08
N VAL A 116 15.25 -11.51 5.37
CA VAL A 116 15.83 -11.16 4.05
C VAL A 116 14.76 -10.89 3.00
N LEU A 117 13.63 -11.61 3.01
CA LEU A 117 12.54 -11.39 2.05
C LEU A 117 11.85 -10.03 2.25
N LYS A 118 11.92 -9.44 3.44
CA LYS A 118 11.32 -8.13 3.77
C LYS A 118 12.31 -6.97 3.68
N LEU A 119 13.62 -7.22 3.66
CA LEU A 119 14.66 -6.19 3.51
C LEU A 119 14.55 -5.33 2.24
N PRO A 120 14.11 -5.83 1.07
CA PRO A 120 13.97 -5.03 -0.15
C PRO A 120 13.06 -3.80 -0.01
N TYR A 121 12.20 -3.77 1.00
CA TYR A 121 11.32 -2.65 1.29
C TYR A 121 12.03 -1.47 1.99
N LEU A 122 13.14 -1.74 2.69
CA LEU A 122 13.84 -0.75 3.52
C LEU A 122 14.31 0.49 2.75
N PRO A 123 14.90 0.41 1.54
CA PRO A 123 15.29 1.60 0.79
C PRO A 123 14.11 2.52 0.47
N PHE A 124 12.94 1.97 0.15
CA PHE A 124 11.73 2.74 -0.14
C PHE A 124 11.16 3.37 1.13
N ASP A 125 11.14 2.63 2.23
CA ASP A 125 10.72 3.13 3.54
C ASP A 125 11.59 4.30 4.03
N LEU A 126 12.91 4.12 4.04
CA LEU A 126 13.86 5.19 4.37
C LEU A 126 13.78 6.34 3.38
N GLY A 127 13.45 6.04 2.12
CA GLY A 127 13.13 7.01 1.09
C GLY A 127 11.95 7.90 1.48
N VAL A 128 10.84 7.33 1.97
CA VAL A 128 9.69 8.13 2.47
C VAL A 128 10.12 9.00 3.65
N ALA A 129 10.87 8.44 4.61
CA ALA A 129 11.40 9.19 5.75
C ALA A 129 12.22 10.41 5.30
N ALA A 130 13.12 10.21 4.33
CA ALA A 130 13.97 11.25 3.78
C ALA A 130 13.17 12.30 2.98
N LEU A 131 12.13 11.89 2.25
CA LEU A 131 11.27 12.81 1.50
C LEU A 131 10.41 13.66 2.44
N LEU A 132 9.84 13.06 3.49
CA LEU A 132 9.10 13.78 4.53
C LEU A 132 10.01 14.76 5.28
N TYR A 133 11.24 14.37 5.60
CA TYR A 133 12.25 15.28 6.14
C TYR A 133 12.53 16.45 5.20
N LYS A 134 12.60 16.22 3.88
CA LYS A 134 12.82 17.28 2.87
C LYS A 134 11.57 18.12 2.56
N PHE A 135 10.39 17.64 2.93
CA PHE A 135 9.13 18.34 2.67
C PHE A 135 9.05 19.65 3.47
N PHE A 136 9.48 19.61 4.73
CA PHE A 136 9.50 20.75 5.64
C PHE A 136 10.77 21.60 5.49
N LYS A 137 10.67 22.89 5.82
CA LYS A 137 11.82 23.82 5.82
C LYS A 137 12.44 23.94 7.21
N ASP A 138 11.60 24.14 8.21
CA ASP A 138 11.99 24.31 9.61
C ASP A 138 12.66 23.04 10.18
N PRO A 139 13.88 23.13 10.75
CA PRO A 139 14.62 21.97 11.24
C PRO A 139 13.89 21.12 12.29
N LYS A 140 13.07 21.73 13.16
CA LYS A 140 12.28 20.99 14.17
C LYS A 140 11.21 20.14 13.48
N ASN A 141 10.47 20.73 12.54
CA ASN A 141 9.46 20.03 11.74
C ASN A 141 10.07 18.93 10.86
N LYS A 142 11.27 19.14 10.30
CA LYS A 142 11.98 18.08 9.56
C LYS A 142 12.29 16.88 10.44
N PHE A 143 12.88 17.12 11.62
CA PHE A 143 13.22 16.06 12.58
C PHE A 143 11.97 15.30 13.04
N LEU A 144 10.89 16.03 13.28
CA LEU A 144 9.61 15.48 13.68
C LEU A 144 8.96 14.61 12.61
N ALA A 145 8.94 15.07 11.34
CA ALA A 145 8.41 14.28 10.23
C ALA A 145 9.16 12.96 10.07
N PHE A 146 10.48 13.03 10.15
CA PHE A 146 11.35 11.85 10.13
C PHE A 146 11.04 10.93 11.31
N THR A 147 10.94 11.46 12.53
CA THR A 147 10.71 10.65 13.74
C THR A 147 9.35 9.96 13.71
N ILE A 148 8.27 10.68 13.38
CA ILE A 148 6.92 10.10 13.30
C ILE A 148 6.89 8.99 12.26
N TRP A 149 7.54 9.18 11.10
CA TRP A 149 7.61 8.14 10.08
C TRP A 149 8.42 6.92 10.53
N MET A 150 9.59 7.13 11.14
CA MET A 150 10.44 6.04 11.62
C MET A 150 9.73 5.15 12.65
N PHE A 151 8.80 5.72 13.42
CA PHE A 151 7.98 5.01 14.41
C PHE A 151 6.51 4.83 13.99
N ASN A 152 6.19 4.98 12.70
CA ASN A 152 4.82 4.82 12.20
C ASN A 152 4.36 3.36 12.36
N PRO A 153 3.42 3.06 13.28
CA PRO A 153 3.02 1.69 13.58
C PRO A 153 2.37 0.99 12.38
N ILE A 154 1.66 1.73 11.52
CA ILE A 154 1.00 1.16 10.34
C ILE A 154 2.04 0.71 9.31
N ASN A 155 3.11 1.49 9.11
CA ASN A 155 4.22 1.10 8.23
C ASN A 155 5.03 -0.06 8.82
N LEU A 156 5.34 -0.01 10.11
CA LEU A 156 6.02 -1.11 10.81
C LEU A 156 5.25 -2.42 10.67
N TYR A 157 3.94 -2.37 10.86
CA TYR A 157 3.04 -3.51 10.69
C TYR A 157 2.97 -3.98 9.22
N ALA A 158 2.54 -3.11 8.30
CA ALA A 158 2.27 -3.51 6.92
C ALA A 158 3.54 -3.99 6.21
N THR A 159 4.63 -3.25 6.36
CA THR A 159 5.88 -3.51 5.63
C THR A 159 6.71 -4.61 6.28
N TYR A 160 6.84 -4.63 7.62
CA TYR A 160 7.78 -5.51 8.29
C TYR A 160 7.11 -6.64 9.07
N MET A 161 5.90 -6.43 9.61
CA MET A 161 5.19 -7.55 10.22
C MET A 161 4.58 -8.47 9.17
N MET A 162 3.79 -7.90 8.26
CA MET A 162 3.18 -8.67 7.17
C MET A 162 4.16 -8.96 6.02
N GLY A 163 5.06 -8.02 5.68
CA GLY A 163 5.90 -8.16 4.48
C GLY A 163 5.22 -7.68 3.20
N GLN A 164 4.31 -6.71 3.28
CA GLN A 164 3.63 -6.12 2.14
C GLN A 164 4.48 -5.05 1.45
N PHE A 165 4.37 -4.98 0.13
CA PHE A 165 5.14 -4.04 -0.70
C PHE A 165 4.53 -2.64 -0.80
N ASP A 166 3.42 -2.37 -0.11
CA ASP A 166 2.66 -1.11 -0.17
C ASP A 166 3.50 0.16 0.09
N VAL A 167 4.65 0.04 0.76
CA VAL A 167 5.60 1.15 0.94
C VAL A 167 6.22 1.64 -0.37
N ILE A 168 6.36 0.76 -1.38
CA ILE A 168 6.95 1.10 -2.69
C ILE A 168 6.07 2.11 -3.46
N PRO A 169 4.78 1.83 -3.77
CA PRO A 169 3.92 2.81 -4.42
C PRO A 169 3.67 4.04 -3.53
N THR A 170 3.69 3.90 -2.20
CA THR A 170 3.64 5.03 -1.26
C THR A 170 4.85 5.95 -1.42
N PHE A 171 6.06 5.38 -1.48
CA PHE A 171 7.29 6.11 -1.78
C PHE A 171 7.18 6.87 -3.10
N LEU A 172 6.71 6.21 -4.16
CA LEU A 172 6.58 6.83 -5.49
C LEU A 172 5.57 7.99 -5.48
N ALA A 173 4.46 7.89 -4.74
CA ALA A 173 3.51 8.99 -4.57
C ALA A 173 4.12 10.21 -3.83
N ILE A 174 4.92 9.98 -2.80
CA ILE A 174 5.60 11.08 -2.08
C ILE A 174 6.77 11.64 -2.91
N LEU A 175 7.42 10.80 -3.72
CA LEU A 175 8.46 11.23 -4.66
C LEU A 175 7.87 12.15 -5.74
N THR A 176 6.67 11.84 -6.24
CA THR A 176 5.89 12.74 -7.12
C THR A 176 5.69 14.10 -6.46
N LEU A 177 5.26 14.16 -5.19
CA LEU A 177 5.13 15.44 -4.48
C LEU A 177 6.45 16.19 -4.39
N TYR A 178 7.55 15.51 -4.08
CA TYR A 178 8.86 16.16 -4.02
C TYR A 178 9.28 16.76 -5.38
N PHE A 179 9.14 16.01 -6.48
CA PHE A 179 9.50 16.50 -7.81
C PHE A 179 8.55 17.60 -8.32
N ALA A 180 7.25 17.51 -8.04
CA ALA A 180 6.28 18.53 -8.40
C ALA A 180 6.48 19.82 -7.58
N VAL A 181 6.59 19.70 -6.26
CA VAL A 181 6.58 20.84 -5.33
C VAL A 181 7.95 21.47 -5.14
N LYS A 182 9.03 20.68 -5.04
CA LYS A 182 10.37 21.22 -4.76
C LYS A 182 11.21 21.46 -6.01
N ARG A 183 10.85 20.82 -7.14
CA ARG A 183 11.64 20.87 -8.37
C ARG A 183 10.84 21.35 -9.59
N GLU A 184 9.52 21.48 -9.47
CA GLU A 184 8.62 21.85 -10.58
C GLU A 184 8.76 20.95 -11.83
N LYS A 185 9.19 19.69 -11.63
CA LYS A 185 9.41 18.70 -12.69
C LYS A 185 8.19 17.79 -12.86
N TYR A 186 7.08 18.35 -13.34
CA TYR A 186 5.78 17.67 -13.42
C TYR A 186 5.75 16.42 -14.33
N PHE A 187 6.50 16.40 -15.43
CA PHE A 187 6.57 15.23 -16.31
C PHE A 187 7.27 14.04 -15.65
N ILE A 188 8.34 14.30 -14.90
CA ILE A 188 9.02 13.27 -14.10
C ILE A 188 8.12 12.82 -12.94
N ALA A 189 7.40 13.76 -12.31
CA ALA A 189 6.43 13.43 -11.27
C ALA A 189 5.31 12.51 -11.81
N ALA A 190 4.89 12.69 -13.07
CA ALA A 190 3.91 11.85 -13.75
C ALA A 190 4.45 10.44 -14.01
N LEU A 191 5.71 10.32 -14.45
CA LEU A 191 6.42 9.04 -14.61
C LEU A 191 6.39 8.25 -13.28
N PHE A 192 6.67 8.91 -12.14
CA PHE A 192 6.62 8.23 -10.85
C PHE A 192 5.22 7.78 -10.43
N LEU A 193 4.17 8.54 -10.76
CA LEU A 193 2.79 8.08 -10.52
C LEU A 193 2.46 6.85 -11.37
N GLY A 194 2.89 6.84 -12.64
CA GLY A 194 2.74 5.69 -13.53
C GLY A 194 3.49 4.45 -13.03
N LEU A 195 4.76 4.61 -12.62
CA LEU A 195 5.53 3.54 -11.99
C LEU A 195 4.89 3.05 -10.69
N GLY A 196 4.34 3.96 -9.88
CA GLY A 196 3.62 3.60 -8.66
C GLY A 196 2.37 2.77 -8.98
N ALA A 197 1.62 3.17 -10.00
CA ALA A 197 0.47 2.43 -10.49
C ALA A 197 0.84 1.02 -10.99
N SER A 198 2.04 0.85 -11.53
CA SER A 198 2.59 -0.47 -11.91
C SER A 198 2.94 -1.37 -10.73
N PHE A 199 2.95 -0.87 -9.50
CA PHE A 199 2.94 -1.72 -8.30
C PHE A 199 1.53 -1.88 -7.76
N LYS A 200 0.78 -0.78 -7.66
CA LYS A 200 -0.60 -0.76 -7.16
C LYS A 200 -1.31 0.46 -7.67
N ILE A 201 -2.55 0.34 -8.15
CA ILE A 201 -3.19 1.35 -9.00
C ILE A 201 -3.49 2.71 -8.33
N PHE A 202 -3.50 2.81 -7.00
CA PHE A 202 -3.93 4.03 -6.28
C PHE A 202 -3.18 5.34 -6.64
N PRO A 203 -1.88 5.36 -7.02
CA PRO A 203 -1.20 6.59 -7.42
C PRO A 203 -1.82 7.26 -8.64
N PHE A 204 -2.61 6.55 -9.45
CA PHE A 204 -3.38 7.17 -10.54
C PHE A 204 -4.44 8.17 -10.08
N LEU A 205 -4.93 8.07 -8.84
CA LEU A 205 -5.80 9.11 -8.26
C LEU A 205 -5.12 10.48 -8.32
N PHE A 206 -3.79 10.51 -8.26
CA PHE A 206 -3.02 11.74 -8.17
C PHE A 206 -2.66 12.36 -9.53
N LEU A 207 -2.96 11.68 -10.64
CA LEU A 207 -2.52 12.10 -11.97
C LEU A 207 -3.28 13.34 -12.47
N VAL A 208 -4.59 13.40 -12.23
CA VAL A 208 -5.42 14.57 -12.58
C VAL A 208 -5.02 15.82 -11.78
N PRO A 209 -4.95 15.81 -10.43
CA PRO A 209 -4.52 17.00 -9.70
C PRO A 209 -3.08 17.41 -10.05
N LEU A 210 -2.19 16.48 -10.38
CA LEU A 210 -0.85 16.81 -10.88
C LEU A 210 -0.91 17.53 -12.24
N ALA A 211 -1.70 17.04 -13.18
CA ALA A 211 -1.88 17.66 -14.50
C ALA A 211 -2.44 19.08 -14.36
N LEU A 212 -3.41 19.29 -13.47
CA LEU A 212 -4.05 20.58 -13.24
C LEU A 212 -3.11 21.66 -12.68
N MET A 213 -1.90 21.30 -12.23
CA MET A 213 -0.85 22.27 -11.88
C MET A 213 -0.33 23.06 -13.09
N LYS A 214 -0.55 22.58 -14.31
CA LYS A 214 -0.17 23.28 -15.55
C LYS A 214 -1.34 24.07 -16.11
N SER A 215 -1.06 25.25 -16.65
CA SER A 215 -2.06 26.12 -17.30
C SER A 215 -2.40 25.66 -18.72
N LYS A 216 -1.39 25.23 -19.49
CA LYS A 216 -1.54 24.81 -20.89
C LYS A 216 -2.16 23.41 -20.97
N TRP A 217 -3.26 23.27 -21.71
CA TRP A 217 -3.92 21.98 -21.92
C TRP A 217 -3.01 20.89 -22.50
N LEU A 218 -2.11 21.25 -23.42
CA LEU A 218 -1.15 20.30 -23.98
C LEU A 218 -0.22 19.71 -22.91
N ASP A 219 0.23 20.50 -21.93
CA ASP A 219 1.07 20.00 -20.83
C ASP A 219 0.27 19.07 -19.91
N ARG A 220 -1.03 19.36 -19.70
CA ARG A 220 -1.93 18.47 -18.93
C ARG A 220 -2.05 17.11 -19.60
N ILE A 221 -2.34 17.11 -20.91
CA ILE A 221 -2.45 15.89 -21.72
C ILE A 221 -1.14 15.11 -21.68
N LYS A 222 0.02 15.78 -21.81
CA LYS A 222 1.33 15.14 -21.69
C LYS A 222 1.56 14.51 -20.31
N ILE A 223 1.19 15.18 -19.22
CA ILE A 223 1.29 14.61 -17.86
C ILE A 223 0.41 13.37 -17.71
N LEU A 224 -0.86 13.46 -18.12
CA LEU A 224 -1.78 12.31 -18.11
C LEU A 224 -1.24 11.17 -18.98
N GLY A 225 -0.79 11.48 -20.19
CA GLY A 225 -0.24 10.53 -21.15
C GLY A 225 1.02 9.85 -20.65
N ILE A 226 1.97 10.57 -20.04
CA ILE A 226 3.19 9.98 -19.46
C ILE A 226 2.84 9.02 -18.33
N GLY A 227 1.97 9.43 -17.39
CA GLY A 227 1.58 8.54 -16.29
C GLY A 227 0.88 7.28 -16.78
N ALA A 228 -0.09 7.42 -17.69
CA ALA A 228 -0.81 6.30 -18.28
C ALA A 228 0.10 5.39 -19.11
N LEU A 229 0.91 5.95 -20.02
CA LEU A 229 1.82 5.19 -20.88
C LEU A 229 2.84 4.40 -20.06
N THR A 230 3.38 4.98 -18.98
CA THR A 230 4.30 4.28 -18.08
C THR A 230 3.69 2.98 -17.55
N TYR A 231 2.44 3.03 -17.07
CA TYR A 231 1.73 1.85 -16.61
C TYR A 231 1.42 0.88 -17.75
N LEU A 232 0.91 1.40 -18.87
CA LEU A 232 0.54 0.58 -20.05
C LEU A 232 1.72 -0.23 -20.56
N VAL A 233 2.92 0.37 -20.65
CA VAL A 233 4.15 -0.33 -21.06
C VAL A 233 4.44 -1.52 -20.14
N THR A 234 4.21 -1.40 -18.83
CA THR A 234 4.48 -2.50 -17.88
C THR A 234 3.48 -3.65 -18.00
N ILE A 235 2.24 -3.40 -18.44
CA ILE A 235 1.21 -4.43 -18.56
C ILE A 235 1.07 -5.01 -19.97
N LEU A 236 1.54 -4.29 -20.99
CA LEU A 236 1.35 -4.64 -22.40
C LEU A 236 1.80 -6.07 -22.76
N PRO A 237 2.94 -6.59 -22.26
CA PRO A 237 3.35 -7.96 -22.56
C PRO A 237 2.38 -9.04 -22.07
N PHE A 238 1.51 -8.71 -21.10
CA PHE A 238 0.62 -9.65 -20.43
C PHE A 238 -0.85 -9.47 -20.79
N ILE A 239 -1.20 -8.53 -21.65
CA ILE A 239 -2.61 -8.24 -21.97
C ILE A 239 -3.36 -9.45 -22.56
N ASN A 240 -2.64 -10.35 -23.23
CA ASN A 240 -3.20 -11.58 -23.79
C ASN A 240 -3.27 -12.74 -22.79
N SER A 241 -2.54 -12.66 -21.67
CA SER A 241 -2.58 -13.67 -20.62
C SER A 241 -3.99 -13.76 -20.02
N HIS A 242 -4.45 -14.98 -19.78
CA HIS A 242 -5.75 -15.19 -19.16
C HIS A 242 -5.66 -14.83 -17.67
N GLY A 243 -4.66 -15.38 -16.96
CA GLY A 243 -4.43 -15.13 -15.54
C GLY A 243 -4.29 -13.64 -15.24
N PHE A 244 -3.54 -12.90 -16.07
CA PHE A 244 -3.39 -11.44 -15.91
C PHE A 244 -4.72 -10.71 -16.03
N ARG A 245 -5.53 -11.02 -17.05
CA ARG A 245 -6.83 -10.37 -17.26
C ARG A 245 -7.83 -10.70 -16.16
N ALA A 246 -7.88 -11.96 -15.75
CA ALA A 246 -8.81 -12.44 -14.73
C ALA A 246 -8.50 -11.90 -13.33
N THR A 247 -7.22 -11.61 -13.04
CA THR A 247 -6.78 -11.16 -11.72
C THR A 247 -6.11 -9.80 -11.77
N ALA A 248 -4.84 -9.65 -12.12
CA ALA A 248 -4.16 -8.36 -12.01
C ALA A 248 -4.86 -7.16 -12.69
N LEU A 249 -5.51 -7.35 -13.84
CA LEU A 249 -6.24 -6.29 -14.55
C LEU A 249 -7.67 -6.07 -14.01
N LEU A 250 -8.44 -7.15 -13.81
CA LEU A 250 -9.85 -7.12 -13.38
C LEU A 250 -10.08 -7.79 -12.01
N ALA A 251 -9.11 -7.69 -11.11
CA ALA A 251 -9.15 -8.41 -9.82
C ALA A 251 -10.37 -8.01 -9.01
N GLY A 252 -10.86 -8.98 -8.22
CA GLY A 252 -11.80 -8.70 -7.14
C GLY A 252 -11.31 -7.60 -6.19
N GLN A 253 -9.99 -7.43 -6.02
CA GLN A 253 -9.41 -6.34 -5.23
C GLN A 253 -9.56 -4.97 -5.90
N THR A 254 -9.47 -4.89 -7.23
CA THR A 254 -9.63 -3.64 -8.00
C THR A 254 -11.10 -3.18 -7.99
N THR A 255 -12.04 -4.12 -8.00
CA THR A 255 -13.48 -3.83 -8.02
C THR A 255 -14.06 -3.45 -6.66
N LYS A 256 -13.33 -3.61 -5.55
CA LYS A 256 -13.77 -3.23 -4.19
C LYS A 256 -14.14 -1.76 -4.03
N SER A 257 -13.55 -0.90 -4.85
CA SER A 257 -13.87 0.53 -4.88
C SER A 257 -15.22 0.80 -5.56
N LEU A 258 -15.80 -0.19 -6.24
CA LEU A 258 -17.07 -0.09 -6.95
C LEU A 258 -18.26 -0.66 -6.17
N TYR A 259 -18.04 -1.24 -4.97
CA TYR A 259 -19.10 -1.92 -4.22
C TYR A 259 -20.12 -0.96 -3.60
N ALA A 260 -19.69 0.22 -3.17
CA ALA A 260 -20.56 1.19 -2.52
C ALA A 260 -21.39 1.94 -3.59
N THR A 261 -22.70 1.66 -3.64
CA THR A 261 -23.59 2.17 -4.68
C THR A 261 -24.91 2.71 -4.11
N LEU A 262 -25.53 3.64 -4.85
CA LEU A 262 -26.91 4.07 -4.66
C LEU A 262 -27.77 3.52 -5.81
N PRO A 263 -28.66 2.55 -5.58
CA PRO A 263 -29.58 2.07 -6.61
C PRO A 263 -30.48 3.20 -7.12
N ILE A 264 -30.65 3.30 -8.45
CA ILE A 264 -31.61 4.23 -9.06
C ILE A 264 -32.85 3.46 -9.50
N SER A 265 -32.72 2.61 -10.52
CA SER A 265 -33.79 1.76 -11.06
C SER A 265 -33.24 0.82 -12.12
N GLY A 266 -33.96 -0.25 -12.48
CA GLY A 266 -33.66 -1.03 -13.70
C GLY A 266 -32.30 -1.74 -13.73
N GLY A 267 -31.67 -1.97 -12.57
CA GLY A 267 -30.31 -2.52 -12.48
C GLY A 267 -29.19 -1.46 -12.52
N GLU A 268 -29.54 -0.19 -12.64
CA GLU A 268 -28.59 0.93 -12.61
C GLU A 268 -28.34 1.43 -11.19
N ALA A 269 -27.10 1.84 -10.93
CA ALA A 269 -26.72 2.44 -9.67
C ALA A 269 -25.64 3.50 -9.86
N ILE A 270 -25.66 4.53 -9.02
CA ILE A 270 -24.57 5.49 -8.90
C ILE A 270 -23.49 4.86 -8.05
N ILE A 271 -22.28 4.75 -8.60
CA ILE A 271 -21.12 4.22 -7.87
C ILE A 271 -20.46 5.38 -7.12
N TYR A 272 -20.42 5.30 -5.78
CA TYR A 272 -20.01 6.43 -4.95
C TYR A 272 -18.56 6.84 -5.16
N PHE A 273 -17.63 5.89 -5.22
CA PHE A 273 -16.22 6.23 -5.36
C PHE A 273 -15.91 7.01 -6.66
N PRO A 274 -16.29 6.53 -7.87
CA PRO A 274 -16.15 7.33 -9.09
C PRO A 274 -16.88 8.67 -9.02
N LEU A 275 -18.11 8.72 -8.47
CA LEU A 275 -18.86 9.97 -8.31
C LEU A 275 -18.05 11.01 -7.53
N PHE A 276 -17.56 10.67 -6.34
CA PHE A 276 -16.87 11.63 -5.48
C PHE A 276 -15.46 11.99 -6.00
N ILE A 277 -14.77 11.07 -6.67
CA ILE A 277 -13.49 11.37 -7.34
C ILE A 277 -13.70 12.34 -8.50
N LEU A 278 -14.70 12.10 -9.36
CA LEU A 278 -15.04 13.00 -10.46
C LEU A 278 -15.48 14.38 -9.94
N PHE A 279 -16.30 14.42 -8.88
CA PHE A 279 -16.65 15.66 -8.19
C PHE A 279 -15.40 16.42 -7.72
N CYS A 280 -14.46 15.75 -7.05
CA CYS A 280 -13.20 16.36 -6.63
C CYS A 280 -12.40 16.91 -7.83
N TYR A 281 -12.31 16.15 -8.93
CA TYR A 281 -11.61 16.60 -10.14
C TYR A 281 -12.25 17.84 -10.78
N ILE A 282 -13.58 17.91 -10.82
CA ILE A 282 -14.32 19.09 -11.29
C ILE A 282 -14.02 20.29 -10.38
N VAL A 283 -14.11 20.13 -9.06
CA VAL A 283 -13.75 21.18 -8.10
C VAL A 283 -12.32 21.65 -8.29
N PHE A 284 -11.38 20.73 -8.49
CA PHE A 284 -9.95 21.00 -8.70
C PHE A 284 -9.64 21.70 -10.01
N LEU A 285 -10.49 21.53 -11.04
CA LEU A 285 -10.38 22.21 -12.32
C LEU A 285 -10.73 23.70 -12.20
N PHE A 286 -11.76 24.02 -11.41
CA PHE A 286 -12.27 25.39 -11.26
C PHE A 286 -11.60 26.17 -10.10
N ASN A 287 -11.05 25.48 -9.10
CA ASN A 287 -10.28 26.10 -8.03
C ASN A 287 -8.80 25.89 -8.30
N LYS A 288 -8.02 26.94 -8.59
CA LYS A 288 -6.56 26.81 -8.77
C LYS A 288 -5.88 26.57 -7.43
N ALA A 289 -4.89 25.68 -7.38
CA ALA A 289 -4.06 25.46 -6.19
C ALA A 289 -2.67 26.07 -6.36
N LYS A 290 -2.08 26.50 -5.25
CA LYS A 290 -0.64 26.75 -5.18
C LYS A 290 0.08 25.40 -5.21
N THR A 291 1.31 25.39 -5.69
CA THR A 291 2.12 24.15 -5.77
C THR A 291 2.29 23.50 -4.39
N ASP A 292 2.49 24.30 -3.35
CA ASP A 292 2.61 23.84 -1.97
C ASP A 292 1.32 23.20 -1.40
N ASP A 293 0.18 23.34 -2.09
CA ASP A 293 -1.12 22.78 -1.71
C ASP A 293 -1.48 21.51 -2.50
N LEU A 294 -0.60 21.04 -3.41
CA LEU A 294 -0.85 19.81 -4.18
C LEU A 294 -1.09 18.59 -3.27
N TRP A 295 -0.39 18.51 -2.14
CA TRP A 295 -0.58 17.45 -1.16
C TRP A 295 -2.00 17.44 -0.56
N ASN A 296 -2.68 18.60 -0.42
CA ASN A 296 -4.08 18.64 0.04
C ASN A 296 -4.98 17.87 -0.92
N ARG A 297 -4.77 18.04 -2.23
CA ARG A 297 -5.55 17.34 -3.26
C ARG A 297 -5.31 15.85 -3.22
N PHE A 298 -4.06 15.43 -3.06
CA PHE A 298 -3.74 14.01 -2.93
C PHE A 298 -4.37 13.43 -1.65
N PHE A 299 -4.30 14.18 -0.54
CA PHE A 299 -4.88 13.78 0.74
C PHE A 299 -6.41 13.64 0.67
N ILE A 300 -7.11 14.59 0.04
CA ILE A 300 -8.56 14.50 -0.20
C ILE A 300 -8.91 13.25 -1.01
N LEU A 301 -8.21 13.01 -2.13
CA LEU A 301 -8.55 11.89 -3.01
C LEU A 301 -8.28 10.53 -2.36
N ILE A 302 -7.19 10.40 -1.60
CA ILE A 302 -6.91 9.15 -0.89
C ILE A 302 -7.93 8.93 0.24
N LEU A 303 -8.35 9.98 0.96
CA LEU A 303 -9.44 9.87 1.94
C LEU A 303 -10.76 9.44 1.27
N THR A 304 -11.13 10.05 0.14
CA THR A 304 -12.30 9.65 -0.65
C THR A 304 -12.23 8.17 -1.08
N PHE A 305 -11.04 7.69 -1.49
CA PHE A 305 -10.83 6.28 -1.77
C PHE A 305 -11.15 5.39 -0.57
N PHE A 306 -10.61 5.71 0.62
CA PHE A 306 -10.83 4.90 1.81
C PHE A 306 -12.27 4.95 2.34
N ILE A 307 -13.00 6.06 2.14
CA ILE A 307 -14.42 6.16 2.55
C ILE A 307 -15.28 5.12 1.82
N PHE A 308 -15.08 4.97 0.51
CA PHE A 308 -15.98 4.19 -0.36
C PHE A 308 -15.44 2.84 -0.82
N THR A 309 -14.23 2.46 -0.37
CA THR A 309 -13.61 1.20 -0.77
C THR A 309 -13.60 0.23 0.40
N HIS A 310 -13.94 -1.04 0.14
CA HIS A 310 -13.65 -2.12 1.09
C HIS A 310 -12.14 -2.29 1.22
N THR A 311 -11.54 -1.74 2.27
CA THR A 311 -10.09 -1.67 2.41
C THR A 311 -9.53 -2.80 3.26
N HIS A 312 -8.33 -3.25 2.91
CA HIS A 312 -7.54 -4.13 3.76
C HIS A 312 -6.67 -3.30 4.72
N PRO A 313 -6.38 -3.79 5.94
CA PRO A 313 -5.66 -3.00 6.96
C PRO A 313 -4.30 -2.45 6.51
N GLN A 314 -3.54 -3.19 5.71
CA GLN A 314 -2.24 -2.75 5.21
C GLN A 314 -2.31 -1.53 4.27
N TRP A 315 -3.46 -1.28 3.61
CA TRP A 315 -3.60 -0.16 2.68
C TRP A 315 -3.54 1.19 3.41
N PHE A 316 -3.88 1.24 4.70
CA PHE A 316 -3.79 2.47 5.52
C PHE A 316 -2.40 3.12 5.46
N LEU A 317 -1.34 2.36 5.13
CA LEU A 317 -0.01 2.88 4.88
C LEU A 317 -0.01 4.04 3.87
N TRP A 318 -0.83 3.97 2.82
CA TRP A 318 -0.88 4.99 1.76
C TRP A 318 -1.32 6.36 2.29
N LEU A 319 -2.14 6.35 3.35
CA LEU A 319 -2.65 7.55 4.00
C LEU A 319 -1.61 8.20 4.92
N THR A 320 -0.73 7.39 5.51
CA THR A 320 0.11 7.84 6.63
C THR A 320 1.10 8.97 6.32
N PRO A 321 1.77 9.07 5.15
CA PRO A 321 2.64 10.22 4.89
C PRO A 321 1.87 11.54 4.90
N PHE A 322 0.61 11.54 4.44
CA PHE A 322 -0.25 12.71 4.43
C PHE A 322 -0.71 13.09 5.85
N LEU A 323 -0.98 12.11 6.71
CA LEU A 323 -1.22 12.35 8.14
C LEU A 323 -0.01 12.94 8.85
N VAL A 324 1.21 12.48 8.52
CA VAL A 324 2.44 13.12 9.04
C VAL A 324 2.53 14.57 8.58
N ILE A 325 2.23 14.84 7.31
CA ILE A 325 2.24 16.20 6.78
C ILE A 325 1.21 17.09 7.50
N ASP A 326 -0.02 16.60 7.65
CA ASP A 326 -1.13 17.25 8.34
C ASP A 326 -0.78 17.56 9.79
N LEU A 327 -0.33 16.58 10.58
CA LEU A 327 0.01 16.77 11.99
C LEU A 327 1.02 17.90 12.19
N ILE A 328 2.03 17.98 11.34
CA ILE A 328 3.08 19.00 11.47
C ILE A 328 2.57 20.36 11.00
N LYS A 329 1.82 20.42 9.89
CA LYS A 329 1.27 21.69 9.38
C LYS A 329 0.18 22.27 10.29
N SER A 330 -0.65 21.42 10.88
CA SER A 330 -1.68 21.79 11.85
C SER A 330 -1.13 22.08 13.25
N ARG A 331 0.21 22.02 13.44
CA ARG A 331 0.87 22.15 14.74
C ARG A 331 0.30 21.20 15.80
N PHE A 332 0.02 19.97 15.37
CA PHE A 332 -0.61 18.88 16.11
C PHE A 332 -2.06 19.12 16.54
N SER A 333 -2.74 20.19 16.13
CA SER A 333 -4.15 20.37 16.52
C SER A 333 -5.06 19.21 16.05
N HIS A 334 -4.68 18.50 14.98
CA HIS A 334 -5.40 17.32 14.47
C HIS A 334 -4.96 15.98 15.08
N TRP A 335 -4.13 15.97 16.14
CA TRP A 335 -3.70 14.72 16.79
C TRP A 335 -4.85 13.79 17.22
N PRO A 336 -6.01 14.28 17.73
CA PRO A 336 -7.10 13.38 18.13
C PRO A 336 -7.68 12.63 16.94
N LEU A 337 -7.73 13.28 15.76
CA LEU A 337 -8.22 12.69 14.52
C LEU A 337 -7.27 11.59 14.04
N THR A 338 -5.96 11.86 14.04
CA THR A 338 -4.96 10.84 13.66
C THR A 338 -4.97 9.65 14.61
N ILE A 339 -5.09 9.87 15.93
CA ILE A 339 -5.22 8.78 16.90
C ILE A 339 -6.51 7.99 16.68
N THR A 340 -7.62 8.66 16.36
CA THR A 340 -8.88 7.98 16.04
C THR A 340 -8.72 7.07 14.81
N LEU A 341 -8.07 7.55 13.74
CA LEU A 341 -7.79 6.73 12.55
C LEU A 341 -6.87 5.55 12.87
N PHE A 342 -5.90 5.72 13.77
CA PHE A 342 -5.05 4.64 14.24
C PHE A 342 -5.83 3.59 15.04
N VAL A 343 -6.73 4.01 15.94
CA VAL A 343 -7.62 3.09 16.69
C VAL A 343 -8.53 2.34 15.73
N VAL A 344 -9.07 3.02 14.71
CA VAL A 344 -9.88 2.38 13.67
C VAL A 344 -9.09 1.31 12.94
N TRP A 345 -7.87 1.65 12.50
CA TRP A 345 -6.98 0.70 11.84
C TRP A 345 -6.67 -0.51 12.72
N LEU A 346 -6.33 -0.28 14.00
CA LEU A 346 -6.05 -1.36 14.95
C LEU A 346 -7.27 -2.26 15.15
N GLY A 347 -8.46 -1.66 15.28
CA GLY A 347 -9.72 -2.40 15.28
C GLY A 347 -9.87 -3.26 14.04
N GLN A 348 -9.66 -2.71 12.84
CA GLN A 348 -9.74 -3.46 11.58
C GLN A 348 -8.78 -4.65 11.56
N VAL A 349 -7.53 -4.50 12.04
CA VAL A 349 -6.57 -5.61 12.15
C VAL A 349 -7.14 -6.76 13.01
N THR A 350 -7.76 -6.43 14.14
CA THR A 350 -8.31 -7.45 15.07
C THR A 350 -9.60 -8.12 14.60
N PHE A 351 -10.38 -7.45 13.73
CA PHE A 351 -11.65 -7.94 13.19
C PHE A 351 -11.53 -8.51 11.77
N PHE A 352 -10.32 -8.66 11.22
CA PHE A 352 -10.12 -9.23 9.89
C PHE A 352 -9.89 -10.75 9.99
N ASP A 353 -8.71 -11.22 9.60
CA ASP A 353 -8.32 -12.63 9.65
C ASP A 353 -7.27 -12.85 10.75
N PRO A 354 -7.25 -13.99 11.48
CA PRO A 354 -6.22 -14.28 12.47
C PRO A 354 -4.79 -14.24 11.92
N GLY A 355 -4.60 -14.50 10.62
CA GLY A 355 -3.37 -14.29 9.85
C GLY A 355 -2.78 -12.89 10.00
N LEU A 356 -3.63 -11.88 10.16
CA LEU A 356 -3.27 -10.46 10.30
C LEU A 356 -3.02 -10.05 11.76
N SER A 357 -3.23 -10.93 12.73
CA SER A 357 -3.10 -10.56 14.14
C SER A 357 -2.36 -11.62 14.95
N VAL A 358 -3.05 -12.71 15.29
CA VAL A 358 -2.55 -13.75 16.18
C VAL A 358 -1.46 -14.58 15.50
N TRP A 359 -1.69 -15.03 14.27
CA TRP A 359 -0.76 -15.93 13.57
C TRP A 359 0.51 -15.22 13.12
N LEU A 360 0.53 -13.88 13.08
CA LEU A 360 1.72 -13.11 12.72
C LEU A 360 2.93 -13.53 13.53
N PHE A 361 2.76 -13.89 14.80
CA PHE A 361 3.85 -14.27 15.70
C PHE A 361 4.16 -15.77 15.71
N SER A 362 3.54 -16.56 14.83
CA SER A 362 3.78 -18.01 14.72
C SER A 362 5.25 -18.42 14.47
N PRO A 363 6.13 -17.63 13.81
CA PRO A 363 7.54 -18.00 13.67
C PRO A 363 8.28 -18.12 15.00
N ILE A 364 7.94 -17.30 16.00
CA ILE A 364 8.58 -17.31 17.33
C ILE A 364 7.74 -18.04 18.38
N SER A 365 6.44 -18.22 18.14
CA SER A 365 5.52 -18.93 19.00
C SER A 365 4.62 -19.84 18.16
N PRO A 366 5.10 -21.06 17.79
CA PRO A 366 4.41 -21.95 16.87
C PRO A 366 2.96 -22.28 17.25
N GLY A 367 2.68 -22.35 18.56
CA GLY A 367 1.33 -22.62 19.09
C GLY A 367 0.27 -21.57 18.76
N LEU A 368 0.67 -20.39 18.24
CA LEU A 368 -0.26 -19.37 17.76
C LEU A 368 -0.82 -19.65 16.36
N TYR A 369 -0.16 -20.50 15.57
CA TYR A 369 -0.63 -20.83 14.23
C TYR A 369 -1.93 -21.65 14.30
N GLY A 370 -2.94 -21.25 13.53
CA GLY A 370 -4.26 -21.90 13.54
C GLY A 370 -5.17 -21.50 14.72
N GLN A 371 -4.70 -20.65 15.65
CA GLN A 371 -5.56 -20.17 16.75
C GLN A 371 -6.69 -19.26 16.25
N PRO A 372 -7.82 -19.19 16.96
CA PRO A 372 -8.86 -18.22 16.66
C PRO A 372 -8.36 -16.77 16.76
N GLY A 373 -9.16 -15.83 16.22
CA GLY A 373 -8.89 -14.40 16.36
C GLY A 373 -8.94 -13.93 17.82
N ILE A 374 -8.37 -12.75 18.08
CA ILE A 374 -8.19 -12.21 19.44
C ILE A 374 -9.50 -12.16 20.24
N TRP A 375 -10.62 -11.77 19.61
CA TRP A 375 -11.92 -11.65 20.27
C TRP A 375 -12.48 -13.00 20.71
N THR A 376 -12.37 -14.02 19.86
CA THR A 376 -12.77 -15.39 20.19
C THR A 376 -11.93 -15.96 21.34
N ASN A 377 -10.62 -15.72 21.35
CA ASN A 377 -9.75 -16.16 22.44
C ASN A 377 -10.08 -15.49 23.78
N LEU A 378 -10.65 -14.29 23.76
CA LEU A 378 -11.13 -13.59 24.96
C LEU A 378 -12.55 -14.01 25.37
N GLY A 379 -13.19 -14.95 24.65
CA GLY A 379 -14.58 -15.35 24.90
C GLY A 379 -15.61 -14.29 24.51
N ILE A 380 -15.22 -13.30 23.70
CA ILE A 380 -16.07 -12.19 23.27
C ILE A 380 -16.66 -12.52 21.89
N ASN A 381 -17.98 -12.68 21.83
CA ASN A 381 -18.70 -12.91 20.58
C ASN A 381 -19.20 -11.58 20.01
N VAL A 382 -18.52 -11.07 18.98
CA VAL A 382 -18.89 -9.83 18.27
C VAL A 382 -19.25 -10.16 16.83
N ASP A 383 -20.34 -9.58 16.32
CA ASP A 383 -20.59 -9.57 14.89
C ASP A 383 -19.49 -8.75 14.19
N ILE A 384 -18.59 -9.48 13.51
CA ILE A 384 -17.43 -8.92 12.83
C ILE A 384 -17.86 -7.91 11.76
N ASN A 385 -18.95 -8.17 11.03
CA ASN A 385 -19.40 -7.27 9.98
C ASN A 385 -19.95 -5.98 10.58
N PHE A 386 -20.73 -6.09 11.65
CA PHE A 386 -21.22 -4.93 12.39
C PHE A 386 -20.07 -4.09 12.96
N ALA A 387 -19.09 -4.73 13.63
CA ALA A 387 -17.93 -4.05 14.18
C ALA A 387 -17.11 -3.33 13.09
N ARG A 388 -16.87 -3.98 11.95
CA ARG A 388 -16.17 -3.39 10.81
C ARG A 388 -16.95 -2.22 10.20
N SER A 389 -18.28 -2.30 10.15
CA SER A 389 -19.14 -1.19 9.72
C SER A 389 -19.02 0.01 10.66
N ILE A 390 -19.06 -0.19 11.98
CA ILE A 390 -18.87 0.91 12.95
C ILE A 390 -17.49 1.56 12.77
N LEU A 391 -16.44 0.76 12.65
CA LEU A 391 -15.08 1.25 12.41
C LEU A 391 -14.99 2.05 11.09
N GLN A 392 -15.63 1.58 10.02
CA GLN A 392 -15.69 2.29 8.74
C GLN A 392 -16.48 3.60 8.85
N THR A 393 -17.58 3.64 9.61
CA THR A 393 -18.35 4.86 9.87
C THR A 393 -17.53 5.91 10.64
N VAL A 394 -16.77 5.47 11.65
CA VAL A 394 -15.84 6.34 12.40
C VAL A 394 -14.72 6.86 11.49
N PHE A 395 -14.12 5.97 10.67
CA PHE A 395 -13.15 6.38 9.66
C PHE A 395 -13.73 7.47 8.75
N ALA A 396 -14.90 7.21 8.17
CA ALA A 396 -15.53 8.11 7.21
C ALA A 396 -15.83 9.47 7.83
N SER A 397 -16.28 9.51 9.08
CA SER A 397 -16.54 10.75 9.81
C SER A 397 -15.28 11.62 9.95
N VAL A 398 -14.16 11.01 10.36
CA VAL A 398 -12.86 11.71 10.47
C VAL A 398 -12.32 12.10 9.09
N ALA A 399 -12.44 11.23 8.11
CA ALA A 399 -12.02 11.49 6.74
C ALA A 399 -12.80 12.66 6.12
N LEU A 400 -14.12 12.73 6.32
CA LEU A 400 -14.96 13.84 5.87
C LEU A 400 -14.58 15.15 6.55
N TYR A 401 -14.21 15.14 7.84
CA TYR A 401 -13.68 16.33 8.50
C TYR A 401 -12.38 16.81 7.83
N PHE A 402 -11.42 15.92 7.57
CA PHE A 402 -10.19 16.30 6.87
C PHE A 402 -10.46 16.82 5.46
N ILE A 403 -11.38 16.19 4.73
CA ILE A 403 -11.80 16.64 3.40
C ILE A 403 -12.39 18.05 3.50
N TYR A 404 -13.29 18.32 4.45
CA TYR A 404 -13.84 19.65 4.69
C TYR A 404 -12.76 20.68 5.03
N TYR A 405 -11.84 20.34 5.94
CA TYR A 405 -10.80 21.25 6.42
C TYR A 405 -9.84 21.66 5.28
N TYR A 406 -9.42 20.69 4.46
CA TYR A 406 -8.48 20.90 3.35
C TYR A 406 -9.15 21.21 2.02
N PHE A 407 -10.49 21.23 1.97
CA PHE A 407 -11.22 21.43 0.73
C PHE A 407 -10.83 22.76 0.07
N PRO A 408 -10.63 22.79 -1.26
CA PRO A 408 -10.31 24.03 -1.95
C PRO A 408 -11.39 25.09 -1.70
N LYS A 409 -10.98 26.21 -1.09
CA LYS A 409 -11.81 27.40 -0.95
C LYS A 409 -11.53 28.33 -2.13
N ARG A 410 -12.57 28.98 -2.64
CA ARG A 410 -12.41 29.97 -3.71
C ARG A 410 -11.51 31.07 -3.18
N ILE A 411 -10.38 31.30 -3.85
CA ILE A 411 -9.58 32.49 -3.60
C ILE A 411 -10.35 33.61 -4.28
N ASP A 412 -11.07 34.41 -3.51
CA ASP A 412 -11.64 35.64 -4.04
C ASP A 412 -10.49 36.48 -4.60
N LYS A 413 -10.61 36.84 -5.87
CA LYS A 413 -9.68 37.76 -6.51
C LYS A 413 -9.97 39.14 -5.91
N THR A 414 -9.26 39.50 -4.85
CA THR A 414 -9.01 40.91 -4.51
C THR A 414 -8.00 41.47 -5.48
#